data_AF-A0A2D8XFF1-F1
#
_entry.id   AF-A0A2D8XFF1-F1
#
_cell.length_a   1.000
_cell.length_b   1.000
_cell.length_c   1.000
_cell.angle_alpha   90.00
_cell.angle_beta   90.00
_cell.angle_gamma   90.00
#
_symmetry.space_group_name_H-M   'P 1'
#
loop_
_entity.id
_entity.type
_entity.pdbx_description
1 polymer ?
#
loop_
_entity_poly.entity_id
_entity_poly.type
_entity_poly.pdbx_seq_one_letter_code
_entity_poly.pdbx_strand_id
1 'polypeptide(L)'
;MNDHQDSENFSYNRSWDDIEKMLWDAERKQNSHLMALRGRGLTKEQKVQHMRDFKGLQGVIYGLRWVLGDMKITRKKVLGDE
;
A
#
# COMPACT_ATOMS: atom_id res chain seq x y z
N MET A 1 25.22 -19.09 7.45
CA MET A 1 23.94 -18.44 7.08
C MET A 1 24.29 -17.03 6.64
N ASN A 2 23.99 -16.69 5.39
CA ASN A 2 24.54 -15.53 4.68
C ASN A 2 23.51 -14.37 4.71
N ASP A 3 23.44 -13.63 5.82
CA ASP A 3 22.53 -12.48 6.01
C ASP A 3 22.95 -11.22 5.21
N HIS A 4 24.00 -11.31 4.39
CA HIS A 4 24.55 -10.15 3.68
C HIS A 4 24.03 -9.96 2.24
N GLN A 5 23.19 -10.86 1.71
CA GLN A 5 22.69 -10.75 0.33
C GLN A 5 21.55 -9.75 0.13
N ASP A 6 20.79 -9.38 1.17
CA ASP A 6 19.66 -8.45 1.00
C ASP A 6 20.08 -6.98 0.88
N SER A 7 21.31 -6.62 1.28
CA SER A 7 21.76 -5.22 1.21
C SER A 7 21.98 -4.72 -0.22
N GLU A 8 22.18 -5.63 -1.19
CA GLU A 8 22.45 -5.26 -2.59
C GLU A 8 21.18 -4.89 -3.38
N ASN A 9 19.98 -5.18 -2.86
CA ASN A 9 18.72 -4.99 -3.58
C ASN A 9 17.98 -3.69 -3.22
N PHE A 10 18.46 -2.93 -2.23
CA PHE A 10 17.85 -1.67 -1.82
C PHE A 10 18.66 -0.49 -2.35
N SER A 11 18.05 0.33 -3.19
CA SER A 11 18.75 1.50 -3.74
C SER A 11 18.97 2.62 -2.73
N TYR A 12 18.11 2.72 -1.70
CA TYR A 12 18.06 3.82 -0.72
C TYR A 12 18.05 5.26 -1.30
N ASN A 13 17.90 5.39 -2.62
CA ASN A 13 18.01 6.65 -3.36
C ASN A 13 16.65 7.28 -3.67
N ARG A 14 15.54 6.76 -3.12
CA ARG A 14 14.22 7.38 -3.31
C ARG A 14 14.15 8.68 -2.52
N SER A 15 13.77 9.76 -3.18
CA SER A 15 13.52 11.03 -2.52
C SER A 15 12.19 11.00 -1.75
N TRP A 16 11.98 11.97 -0.87
CA TRP A 16 10.68 12.16 -0.20
C TRP A 16 9.56 12.41 -1.21
N ASP A 17 9.82 13.22 -2.25
CA ASP A 17 8.87 13.49 -3.33
C ASP A 17 8.47 12.21 -4.09
N ASP A 18 9.42 11.28 -4.32
CA ASP A 18 9.12 9.99 -4.93
C ASP A 18 8.18 9.16 -4.04
N ILE A 19 8.41 9.17 -2.73
CA ILE A 19 7.61 8.43 -1.74
C ILE A 19 6.20 9.05 -1.64
N GLU A 20 6.07 10.37 -1.64
CA GLU A 20 4.79 11.07 -1.67
C GLU A 20 4.01 10.79 -2.96
N LYS A 21 4.69 10.78 -4.11
CA LYS A 21 4.09 10.41 -5.39
C LYS A 21 3.60 8.97 -5.38
N MET A 22 4.39 8.04 -4.85
CA MET A 22 3.97 6.64 -4.68
C MET A 22 2.75 6.52 -3.77
N LEU A 23 2.68 7.31 -2.70
CA LEU A 23 1.51 7.35 -1.81
C LEU A 23 0.27 7.83 -2.58
N TRP A 24 0.39 8.92 -3.33
CA TRP A 24 -0.71 9.45 -4.13
C TRP A 24 -1.20 8.44 -5.18
N ASP A 25 -0.28 7.78 -5.90
CA ASP A 25 -0.61 6.75 -6.88
C ASP A 25 -1.31 5.54 -6.23
N ALA A 26 -0.86 5.12 -5.05
CA ALA A 26 -1.47 4.02 -4.30
C ALA A 26 -2.89 4.37 -3.83
N GLU A 27 -3.10 5.56 -3.27
CA GLU A 27 -4.42 6.05 -2.85
C GLU A 27 -5.38 6.17 -4.04
N ARG A 28 -4.91 6.69 -5.18
CA ARG A 28 -5.69 6.77 -6.42
C ARG A 28 -6.11 5.39 -6.92
N LYS A 29 -5.18 4.42 -6.93
CA LYS A 29 -5.46 3.04 -7.34
C LYS A 29 -6.42 2.35 -6.38
N GLN A 30 -6.27 2.57 -5.07
CA GLN A 30 -7.19 2.04 -4.07
C GLN A 30 -8.60 2.58 -4.28
N ASN A 31 -8.73 3.89 -4.52
CA ASN A 31 -10.02 4.52 -4.78
C ASN A 31 -10.66 3.96 -6.08
N SER A 32 -9.88 3.71 -7.12
CA SER A 32 -10.36 3.05 -8.34
C SER A 32 -11.01 1.69 -8.05
N HIS A 33 -10.37 0.83 -7.25
CA HIS A 33 -10.95 -0.46 -6.85
C HIS A 33 -12.25 -0.29 -6.03
N LEU A 34 -12.30 0.71 -5.14
CA LEU A 34 -13.52 1.02 -4.39
C LEU A 34 -14.66 1.49 -5.29
N MET A 35 -14.37 2.33 -6.28
CA MET A 35 -15.37 2.78 -7.25
C MET A 35 -15.85 1.62 -8.13
N ALA A 36 -14.94 0.75 -8.56
CA ALA A 36 -15.29 -0.46 -9.31
C ALA A 36 -16.28 -1.33 -8.51
N LEU A 37 -16.02 -1.58 -7.22
CA LEU A 37 -16.90 -2.37 -6.35
C LEU A 37 -18.32 -1.79 -6.20
N ARG A 38 -18.50 -0.47 -6.36
CA ARG A 38 -19.81 0.19 -6.35
C ARG A 38 -20.54 0.09 -7.69
N GLY A 39 -19.81 -0.21 -8.76
CA GLY A 39 -20.37 -0.41 -10.10
C GLY A 39 -21.27 -1.64 -10.19
N ARG A 40 -22.23 -1.59 -11.11
CA ARG A 40 -23.05 -2.76 -11.48
C ARG A 40 -22.30 -3.59 -12.53
N GLY A 41 -22.58 -4.89 -12.59
CA GLY A 41 -22.07 -5.77 -13.66
C GLY A 41 -20.80 -6.57 -13.35
N LEU A 42 -20.23 -6.44 -12.14
CA LEU A 42 -19.11 -7.28 -11.72
C LEU A 42 -19.57 -8.67 -11.26
N THR A 43 -18.86 -9.71 -11.70
CA THR A 43 -19.02 -11.06 -11.15
C THR A 43 -18.49 -11.14 -9.72
N LYS A 44 -18.81 -12.23 -9.02
CA LYS A 44 -18.31 -12.46 -7.65
C LYS A 44 -16.78 -12.49 -7.61
N GLU A 45 -16.17 -13.15 -8.58
CA GLU A 45 -14.72 -13.32 -8.71
C GLU A 45 -14.03 -11.97 -8.91
N GLN A 46 -14.58 -11.12 -9.78
CA GLN A 46 -14.06 -9.77 -10.00
C GLN A 46 -14.19 -8.89 -8.74
N LYS A 47 -15.30 -9.02 -7.99
CA LYS A 47 -15.46 -8.31 -6.70
C LYS A 47 -14.41 -8.78 -5.68
N VAL A 48 -14.16 -10.08 -5.59
CA VAL A 48 -13.13 -10.62 -4.69
C VAL A 48 -11.74 -10.10 -5.08
N GLN A 49 -11.42 -10.07 -6.37
CA GLN A 49 -10.15 -9.51 -6.86
C GLN A 49 -10.00 -8.03 -6.46
N HIS A 50 -11.00 -7.20 -6.73
CA HIS A 50 -10.96 -5.79 -6.35
C HIS A 50 -10.86 -5.57 -4.84
N MET A 51 -11.56 -6.37 -4.02
CA MET A 51 -11.43 -6.29 -2.56
C MET A 51 -10.03 -6.68 -2.09
N ARG A 52 -9.44 -7.73 -2.68
CA ARG A 52 -8.07 -8.16 -2.37
C ARG A 52 -7.06 -7.07 -2.70
N ASP A 53 -7.14 -6.49 -3.89
CA ASP A 53 -6.23 -5.42 -4.34
C ASP A 53 -6.42 -4.16 -3.50
N PHE A 54 -7.67 -3.77 -3.22
CA PHE A 54 -8.00 -2.66 -2.33
C PHE A 54 -7.34 -2.84 -0.95
N LYS A 55 -7.44 -4.06 -0.38
CA LYS A 55 -6.89 -4.36 0.94
C LYS A 55 -5.36 -4.40 0.93
N GLY A 56 -4.75 -4.95 -0.12
CA GLY A 56 -3.29 -4.91 -0.31
C GLY A 56 -2.76 -3.49 -0.36
N LEU A 57 -3.40 -2.61 -1.14
CA LEU A 57 -3.05 -1.19 -1.22
C LEU A 57 -3.23 -0.47 0.12
N GLN A 58 -4.20 -0.88 0.95
CA GLN A 58 -4.38 -0.29 2.27
C GLN A 58 -3.13 -0.47 3.14
N GLY A 59 -2.48 -1.64 3.10
CA GLY A 59 -1.23 -1.88 3.81
C GLY A 59 -0.08 -1.04 3.26
N VAL A 60 0.04 -0.96 1.93
CA VAL A 60 1.05 -0.11 1.26
C VAL A 60 0.91 1.35 1.67
N ILE A 61 -0.30 1.89 1.64
CA ILE A 61 -0.61 3.27 2.03
C ILE A 61 -0.22 3.51 3.50
N TYR A 62 -0.53 2.59 4.40
CA TYR A 62 -0.12 2.71 5.81
C TYR A 62 1.40 2.70 5.98
N GLY A 63 2.11 1.83 5.26
CA GLY A 63 3.58 1.82 5.27
C GLY A 63 4.18 3.15 4.77
N LEU A 64 3.69 3.67 3.64
CA LEU A 64 4.19 4.93 3.07
C LEU A 64 3.89 6.13 3.98
N ARG A 65 2.68 6.22 4.53
CA ARG A 65 2.30 7.28 5.48
C ARG A 65 3.12 7.22 6.76
N TRP A 66 3.42 6.02 7.26
CA TRP A 66 4.31 5.84 8.40
C TRP A 66 5.74 6.31 8.09
N VAL A 67 6.29 5.95 6.93
CA VAL A 67 7.62 6.40 6.47
C VAL A 67 7.70 7.92 6.38
N LEU A 68 6.63 8.57 5.92
CA LEU A 68 6.51 10.03 5.84
C LEU A 68 6.23 10.72 7.19
N GLY A 69 6.07 9.97 8.29
CA GLY A 69 5.85 10.52 9.62
C GLY A 69 4.42 10.99 9.92
N ASP A 70 3.40 10.39 9.29
CA ASP A 70 2.01 10.70 9.58
C ASP A 70 1.64 10.32 11.04
N MET A 71 1.38 11.35 11.85
CA MET A 71 1.02 11.22 13.26
C MET A 71 -0.26 10.41 13.53
N LYS A 72 -1.10 10.20 12.51
CA LYS A 72 -2.34 9.41 12.63
C LYS A 72 -2.10 7.91 12.40
N ILE A 73 -0.95 7.54 11.83
CA ILE A 73 -0.59 6.14 11.59
C ILE A 73 0.29 5.68 12.75
N THR A 74 -0.14 4.62 13.43
CA THR A 74 0.62 4.02 14.52
C THR A 74 1.40 2.82 14.03
N ARG A 75 2.47 2.45 14.74
CA ARG A 75 3.23 1.22 14.48
C ARG A 75 2.31 -0.01 14.45
N LYS A 76 1.35 -0.08 15.38
CA LYS A 76 0.32 -1.14 15.44
C LYS A 76 -0.50 -1.22 14.14
N LYS A 77 -0.86 -0.08 13.56
CA LYS A 77 -1.65 -0.04 12.32
C LYS A 77 -0.89 -0.59 11.11
N VAL A 78 0.44 -0.46 11.10
CA VAL A 78 1.32 -0.90 10.02
C VAL A 78 1.69 -2.38 10.15
N LEU A 79 2.08 -2.80 11.36
CA LEU A 79 2.61 -4.15 11.60
C LEU A 79 1.54 -5.18 11.96
N GLY A 80 0.36 -4.75 12.40
CA GLY A 80 -0.75 -5.66 12.70
C GLY A 80 -0.60 -6.46 13.99
N ASP A 81 0.37 -6.14 14.84
CA ASP A 81 0.57 -6.83 16.12
C ASP A 81 -0.61 -6.57 17.11
N GLU A 82 -0.95 -7.62 17.86
CA GLU A 82 -2.20 -7.84 18.65
C GLU A 82 -2.65 -6.70 19.57
#